data_AF-A0A6I2G0N9-F1
#
_entry.id   AF-A0A6I2G0N9-F1
#
_cell.length_a   1.000
_cell.length_b   1.000
_cell.length_c   1.000
_cell.angle_alpha   90.00
_cell.angle_beta   90.00
_cell.angle_gamma   90.00
#
_symmetry.space_group_name_H-M   'P 1'
#
loop_
_entity.id
_entity.type
_entity.pdbx_description
1 polymer ?
#
loop_
_entity_poly.entity_id
_entity_poly.type
_entity_poly.pdbx_seq_one_letter_code
_entity_poly.pdbx_strand_id
1 'polypeptide(L)'
;MPVVSAHFGGDSGPAHAATWGEYVHGIGPAVVRAASALALSDPDRKLMLAFLDVWAETVFAERTARLWVVTGEHKEGVRADAARTRVPIGHVRRAWRFVECRRAMGGPAEVHATAVEFVWGDTAQLREFTRLVRERGPLQWNSEAPRVLAANSTLSQAAAAILLSGCIDRLRYVEVLTTQQRKALDIGVAELEDAADELRDHLGDEFGATAALFTRGLPADPARLWEPDGMCVLADALPEDPADLWQPGGLRRMAHRVADAWIERLGCRPIVPETTRAAMAAVQSDFGSGYCGTSAADLCAILAAPQTAQVLLDDGHGFVDCWTTIVDACRWAYSHLPEGDPVRAGVAPTLGRLRARLRDPGLVLKMRLVREPDIQALSQLTGVTVTESSQGRRRYDDGLVIASYWGDDKGYWDLEFRPASYDFTAHSDLLRSVAGGYRDELPYLDWLFDPDCDRILARLAAADLPPGGFETDPTLTAADLVAEVADKLGLNTDAAALYLQLLTLKDPTDRNIRRWNGWKTLRHTAAQNLLLTRKLAIQDPRKSAGRTAFIPSRWVGKPGVELWKLPLHNLTLGWRDRIDDLRVAVPRRAIPDLYRTAWDRVVTGDAPS
;
A
#
# COMPACT_ATOMS: atom_id res chain seq x y z
N MET A 1 -36.62 -29.84 -1.82
CA MET A 1 -35.20 -30.24 -1.98
C MET A 1 -34.95 -31.01 -3.28
N PRO A 2 -35.17 -30.35 -4.44
CA PRO A 2 -34.19 -30.41 -5.55
C PRO A 2 -33.66 -29.02 -5.97
N VAL A 3 -34.23 -27.95 -5.41
CA VAL A 3 -33.95 -26.55 -5.78
C VAL A 3 -32.55 -26.08 -5.32
N VAL A 4 -32.04 -26.63 -4.21
CA VAL A 4 -30.71 -26.32 -3.66
C VAL A 4 -29.56 -26.88 -4.52
N SER A 5 -29.80 -27.87 -5.37
CA SER A 5 -28.77 -28.36 -6.30
C SER A 5 -28.79 -27.61 -7.63
N ALA A 6 -29.97 -27.18 -8.08
CA ALA A 6 -30.15 -26.52 -9.38
C ALA A 6 -29.73 -25.03 -9.38
N HIS A 7 -29.82 -24.33 -8.24
CA HIS A 7 -29.32 -22.94 -8.12
C HIS A 7 -27.83 -22.85 -7.81
N PHE A 8 -27.23 -23.93 -7.30
CA PHE A 8 -25.81 -23.98 -6.98
C PHE A 8 -24.98 -24.78 -8.02
N GLY A 9 -25.62 -25.33 -9.05
CA GLY A 9 -24.99 -26.20 -10.05
C GLY A 9 -25.74 -26.29 -11.38
N GLY A 10 -26.20 -25.14 -11.91
CA GLY A 10 -26.76 -25.04 -13.27
C GLY A 10 -25.85 -24.24 -14.19
N ASP A 11 -25.46 -24.81 -15.33
CA ASP A 11 -24.55 -24.29 -16.38
C ASP A 11 -25.02 -22.98 -17.09
N SER A 12 -25.85 -22.15 -16.44
CA SER A 12 -26.23 -20.81 -16.93
C SER A 12 -26.76 -19.86 -15.83
N GLY A 13 -26.37 -20.07 -14.57
CA GLY A 13 -26.36 -19.00 -13.54
C GLY A 13 -25.10 -18.13 -13.68
N PRO A 14 -24.97 -16.98 -12.98
CA PRO A 14 -23.89 -16.00 -13.24
C PRO A 14 -22.55 -16.73 -13.27
N ALA A 15 -21.62 -16.32 -14.13
CA ALA A 15 -20.36 -16.98 -14.47
C ALA A 15 -19.35 -17.18 -13.30
N HIS A 16 -19.82 -17.52 -12.11
CA HIS A 16 -19.19 -17.44 -10.80
C HIS A 16 -19.71 -18.56 -9.87
N ALA A 17 -19.99 -19.76 -10.37
CA ALA A 17 -20.34 -20.93 -9.54
C ALA A 17 -19.19 -21.45 -8.64
N ALA A 18 -18.25 -20.57 -8.26
CA ALA A 18 -17.09 -20.84 -7.42
C ALA A 18 -17.00 -19.95 -6.14
N THR A 19 -17.90 -19.00 -5.86
CA THR A 19 -17.62 -17.93 -4.87
C THR A 19 -18.67 -17.76 -3.74
N TRP A 20 -19.36 -18.82 -3.29
CA TRP A 20 -20.20 -18.75 -2.07
C TRP A 20 -19.47 -19.27 -0.82
N GLY A 21 -18.35 -19.99 -1.01
CA GLY A 21 -17.48 -20.43 0.08
C GLY A 21 -16.89 -19.26 0.89
N GLU A 22 -16.82 -18.08 0.29
CA GLU A 22 -16.35 -16.83 0.91
C GLU A 22 -17.28 -16.33 2.03
N TYR A 23 -18.59 -16.61 1.95
CA TYR A 23 -19.57 -16.18 2.96
C TYR A 23 -19.70 -17.15 4.14
N VAL A 24 -18.95 -18.26 4.13
CA VAL A 24 -18.97 -19.27 5.21
C VAL A 24 -18.47 -18.69 6.54
N HIS A 25 -17.65 -17.65 6.50
CA HIS A 25 -17.11 -16.95 7.67
C HIS A 25 -18.04 -15.84 8.19
N GLY A 26 -19.05 -15.45 7.40
CA GLY A 26 -20.01 -14.42 7.75
C GLY A 26 -20.80 -13.98 6.52
N ILE A 27 -22.13 -13.93 6.64
CA ILE A 27 -23.03 -13.55 5.52
C ILE A 27 -23.17 -12.02 5.35
N GLY A 28 -22.60 -11.24 6.26
CA GLY A 28 -22.70 -9.78 6.30
C GLY A 28 -22.30 -9.08 4.99
N PRO A 29 -21.16 -9.42 4.34
CA PRO A 29 -20.79 -8.81 3.06
C PRO A 29 -21.85 -9.00 1.96
N ALA A 30 -22.46 -10.19 1.86
CA ALA A 30 -23.53 -10.46 0.90
C ALA A 30 -24.78 -9.60 1.20
N VAL A 31 -25.09 -9.38 2.47
CA VAL A 31 -26.21 -8.53 2.94
C VAL A 31 -25.96 -7.07 2.58
N VAL A 32 -24.78 -6.53 2.88
CA VAL A 32 -24.41 -5.15 2.54
C VAL A 32 -24.46 -4.94 1.02
N ARG A 33 -23.95 -5.91 0.25
CA ARG A 33 -24.01 -5.91 -1.21
C ARG A 33 -25.45 -5.92 -1.74
N ALA A 34 -26.31 -6.78 -1.18
CA ALA A 34 -27.73 -6.85 -1.53
C ALA A 34 -28.51 -5.58 -1.16
N ALA A 35 -28.09 -4.88 -0.10
CA ALA A 35 -28.69 -3.62 0.33
C ALA A 35 -28.23 -2.43 -0.51
N SER A 36 -26.99 -2.45 -1.02
CA SER A 36 -26.37 -1.29 -1.67
C SER A 36 -26.97 -0.95 -3.04
N ALA A 37 -27.38 0.30 -3.24
CA ALA A 37 -27.81 0.81 -4.54
C ALA A 37 -26.68 0.85 -5.60
N LEU A 38 -25.42 0.75 -5.19
CA LEU A 38 -24.26 0.92 -6.08
C LEU A 38 -23.60 -0.40 -6.48
N ALA A 39 -23.71 -1.46 -5.67
CA ALA A 39 -22.97 -2.70 -5.88
C ALA A 39 -23.55 -3.62 -6.95
N LEU A 40 -24.88 -3.65 -7.11
CA LEU A 40 -25.59 -4.61 -7.95
C LEU A 40 -26.61 -3.94 -8.87
N SER A 41 -26.72 -4.47 -10.09
CA SER A 41 -27.85 -4.22 -10.97
C SER A 41 -29.14 -4.81 -10.37
N ASP A 42 -30.32 -4.34 -10.80
CA ASP A 42 -31.60 -4.89 -10.30
C ASP A 42 -31.76 -6.40 -10.54
N PRO A 43 -31.39 -6.96 -11.72
CA PRO A 43 -31.37 -8.41 -11.92
C PRO A 43 -30.43 -9.14 -10.95
N ASP A 44 -29.21 -8.65 -10.78
CA ASP A 44 -28.21 -9.30 -9.91
C ASP A 44 -28.63 -9.22 -8.43
N ARG A 45 -29.27 -8.12 -8.02
CA ARG A 45 -29.83 -7.98 -6.68
C ARG A 45 -30.92 -9.00 -6.42
N LYS A 46 -31.81 -9.26 -7.38
CA LYS A 46 -32.85 -10.30 -7.23
C LYS A 46 -32.22 -11.69 -7.04
N LEU A 47 -31.15 -11.99 -7.77
CA LEU A 47 -30.39 -13.23 -7.60
C LEU A 47 -29.74 -13.31 -6.22
N MET A 48 -29.12 -12.22 -5.75
CA MET A 48 -28.51 -12.16 -4.42
C MET A 48 -29.55 -12.34 -3.29
N LEU A 49 -30.73 -11.73 -3.41
CA LEU A 49 -31.82 -11.90 -2.45
C LEU A 49 -32.36 -13.34 -2.44
N ALA A 50 -32.46 -13.99 -3.61
CA ALA A 50 -32.82 -15.41 -3.68
C ALA A 50 -31.76 -16.31 -3.04
N PHE A 51 -30.47 -15.98 -3.23
CA PHE A 51 -29.37 -16.67 -2.53
C PHE A 51 -29.49 -16.52 -1.01
N LEU A 52 -29.74 -15.31 -0.49
CA LEU A 52 -29.93 -15.07 0.94
C LEU A 52 -31.15 -15.80 1.52
N ASP A 53 -32.25 -15.91 0.78
CA ASP A 53 -33.42 -16.71 1.19
C ASP A 53 -33.06 -18.19 1.32
N VAL A 54 -32.29 -18.74 0.38
CA VAL A 54 -31.83 -20.14 0.48
C VAL A 54 -30.84 -20.30 1.64
N TRP A 55 -29.93 -19.35 1.84
CA TRP A 55 -28.98 -19.36 2.96
C TRP A 55 -29.72 -19.41 4.31
N ALA A 56 -30.82 -18.66 4.45
CA ALA A 56 -31.65 -18.62 5.64
C ALA A 56 -32.31 -19.97 6.00
N GLU A 57 -32.40 -20.90 5.04
CA GLU A 57 -32.92 -22.26 5.25
C GLU A 57 -31.83 -23.28 5.60
N THR A 58 -30.55 -22.88 5.60
CA THR A 58 -29.43 -23.76 5.92
C THR A 58 -29.03 -23.69 7.39
N VAL A 59 -28.25 -24.67 7.84
CA VAL A 59 -27.65 -24.68 9.19
C VAL A 59 -26.68 -23.51 9.43
N PHE A 60 -26.24 -22.78 8.40
CA PHE A 60 -25.42 -21.57 8.57
C PHE A 60 -26.20 -20.39 9.15
N ALA A 61 -27.54 -20.41 9.09
CA ALA A 61 -28.39 -19.37 9.66
C ALA A 61 -28.87 -19.71 11.09
N GLU A 62 -28.30 -20.75 11.71
CA GLU A 62 -28.66 -21.18 13.06
C GLU A 62 -27.57 -20.80 14.07
N ARG A 63 -27.94 -20.02 15.10
CA ARG A 63 -27.01 -19.56 16.15
C ARG A 63 -26.33 -20.70 16.92
N THR A 64 -26.97 -21.87 16.99
CA THR A 64 -26.45 -23.06 17.67
C THR A 64 -25.53 -23.92 16.80
N ALA A 65 -25.36 -23.58 15.51
CA ALA A 65 -24.52 -24.34 14.62
C ALA A 65 -23.03 -24.14 14.95
N ARG A 66 -22.21 -25.12 14.58
CA ARG A 66 -20.75 -25.11 14.77
C ARG A 66 -20.06 -25.55 13.49
N LEU A 67 -18.94 -24.90 13.15
CA LEU A 67 -18.10 -25.20 11.99
C LEU A 67 -16.99 -26.20 12.33
N TRP A 68 -16.66 -27.07 11.38
CA TRP A 68 -15.64 -28.11 11.49
C TRP A 68 -14.81 -28.18 10.21
N VAL A 69 -13.49 -28.43 10.30
CA VAL A 69 -12.62 -28.62 9.12
C VAL A 69 -12.30 -30.10 8.93
N VAL A 70 -13.05 -30.77 8.06
CA VAL A 70 -12.90 -32.22 7.84
C VAL A 70 -12.00 -32.51 6.63
N THR A 71 -11.44 -33.71 6.60
CA THR A 71 -10.55 -34.17 5.53
C THR A 71 -11.18 -35.35 4.79
N GLY A 72 -11.01 -35.45 3.48
CA GLY A 72 -11.47 -36.58 2.68
C GLY A 72 -10.50 -36.95 1.56
N GLU A 73 -10.61 -38.16 1.05
CA GLU A 73 -9.69 -38.70 0.03
C GLU A 73 -10.02 -38.23 -1.39
N HIS A 74 -11.28 -37.87 -1.65
CA HIS A 74 -11.77 -37.50 -2.97
C HIS A 74 -12.50 -36.16 -2.97
N LYS A 75 -12.59 -35.53 -4.15
CA LYS A 75 -13.37 -34.30 -4.33
C LYS A 75 -14.84 -34.65 -4.19
N GLU A 76 -15.51 -34.13 -3.17
CA GLU A 76 -16.96 -34.18 -3.05
C GLU A 76 -17.55 -32.81 -3.43
N GLY A 77 -18.72 -32.80 -4.08
CA GLY A 77 -19.51 -31.58 -4.25
C GLY A 77 -20.14 -31.11 -2.93
N VAL A 78 -20.82 -29.97 -2.98
CA VAL A 78 -21.59 -29.44 -1.84
C VAL A 78 -22.64 -30.45 -1.42
N ARG A 79 -22.72 -30.74 -0.12
CA ARG A 79 -23.78 -31.56 0.44
C ARG A 79 -24.44 -30.82 1.59
N ALA A 80 -25.70 -30.43 1.39
CA ALA A 80 -26.52 -29.82 2.41
C ALA A 80 -27.71 -30.73 2.73
N ASP A 81 -27.91 -31.02 4.01
CA ASP A 81 -29.10 -31.65 4.57
C ASP A 81 -29.60 -30.82 5.77
N ALA A 82 -30.70 -31.26 6.38
CA ALA A 82 -31.35 -30.52 7.46
C ALA A 82 -30.52 -30.40 8.76
N ALA A 83 -29.48 -31.21 8.94
CA ALA A 83 -28.64 -31.24 10.14
C ALA A 83 -27.19 -30.82 9.88
N ARG A 84 -26.77 -30.78 8.62
CA ARG A 84 -25.37 -30.63 8.21
C ARG A 84 -25.25 -30.00 6.84
N THR A 85 -24.29 -29.08 6.68
CA THR A 85 -23.81 -28.64 5.36
C THR A 85 -22.31 -28.82 5.25
N ARG A 86 -21.83 -29.51 4.20
CA ARG A 86 -20.40 -29.76 3.90
C ARG A 86 -20.01 -29.10 2.57
N VAL A 87 -18.87 -28.42 2.58
CA VAL A 87 -18.35 -27.58 1.49
C VAL A 87 -16.89 -27.90 1.21
N PRO A 88 -16.47 -28.23 -0.02
CA PRO A 88 -15.05 -28.40 -0.35
C PRO A 88 -14.31 -27.05 -0.36
N ILE A 89 -13.14 -26.99 0.28
CA ILE A 89 -12.31 -25.76 0.34
C ILE A 89 -10.97 -25.89 -0.39
N GLY A 90 -10.51 -27.10 -0.69
CA GLY A 90 -9.27 -27.28 -1.47
C GLY A 90 -8.64 -28.66 -1.31
N HIS A 91 -7.52 -28.87 -2.02
CA HIS A 91 -6.75 -30.10 -1.99
C HIS A 91 -5.32 -29.83 -1.54
N VAL A 92 -4.88 -30.47 -0.46
CA VAL A 92 -3.55 -30.29 0.15
C VAL A 92 -2.92 -31.64 0.43
N ARG A 93 -1.65 -31.81 0.03
CA ARG A 93 -0.82 -33.01 0.32
C ARG A 93 -1.56 -34.35 0.12
N ARG A 94 -2.28 -34.50 -1.00
CA ARG A 94 -3.04 -35.71 -1.41
C ARG A 94 -4.37 -35.98 -0.68
N ALA A 95 -4.93 -35.00 0.03
CA ALA A 95 -6.27 -35.08 0.60
C ALA A 95 -7.09 -33.81 0.30
N TRP A 96 -8.39 -33.98 0.08
CA TRP A 96 -9.37 -32.90 0.04
C TRP A 96 -9.70 -32.42 1.46
N ARG A 97 -9.96 -31.13 1.58
CA ARG A 97 -10.40 -30.47 2.83
C ARG A 97 -11.80 -29.89 2.61
N PHE A 98 -12.63 -29.97 3.65
CA PHE A 98 -14.00 -29.47 3.63
C PHE A 98 -14.32 -28.69 4.90
N VAL A 99 -15.19 -27.69 4.81
CA VAL A 99 -15.89 -27.09 5.95
C VAL A 99 -17.21 -27.79 6.14
N GLU A 100 -17.53 -28.13 7.38
CA GLU A 100 -18.77 -28.77 7.75
C GLU A 100 -19.46 -28.00 8.88
N CYS A 101 -20.63 -27.45 8.62
CA CYS A 101 -21.49 -26.81 9.61
C CYS A 101 -22.53 -27.82 10.11
N ARG A 102 -22.71 -27.93 11.44
CA ARG A 102 -23.65 -28.89 12.06
C ARG A 102 -24.44 -28.29 13.21
N ARG A 103 -25.69 -28.76 13.39
CA ARG A 103 -26.44 -28.62 14.65
C ARG A 103 -25.74 -29.48 15.71
N ALA A 104 -25.27 -28.86 16.79
CA ALA A 104 -24.41 -29.54 17.76
C ALA A 104 -25.04 -30.85 18.30
N MET A 105 -24.36 -31.99 18.09
CA MET A 105 -24.26 -33.19 18.94
C MET A 105 -23.32 -34.20 18.23
N GLY A 106 -22.10 -34.39 18.77
CA GLY A 106 -21.12 -35.38 18.28
C GLY A 106 -20.23 -34.89 17.12
N GLY A 107 -19.01 -34.45 17.45
CA GLY A 107 -17.97 -34.12 16.47
C GLY A 107 -17.31 -35.38 15.88
N PRO A 108 -16.75 -35.32 14.66
CA PRO A 108 -15.90 -36.40 14.13
C PRO A 108 -14.66 -36.61 15.01
N ALA A 109 -14.20 -37.87 15.12
CA ALA A 109 -13.17 -38.30 16.07
C ALA A 109 -11.75 -37.73 15.81
N GLU A 110 -11.48 -37.22 14.61
CA GLU A 110 -10.17 -36.67 14.21
C GLU A 110 -10.33 -35.41 13.35
N VAL A 111 -10.62 -34.26 13.96
CA VAL A 111 -10.74 -32.97 13.26
C VAL A 111 -10.43 -31.80 14.22
N HIS A 112 -9.65 -30.82 13.75
CA HIS A 112 -9.58 -29.50 14.40
C HIS A 112 -10.96 -28.82 14.30
N ALA A 113 -11.60 -28.65 15.45
CA ALA A 113 -12.88 -27.99 15.58
C ALA A 113 -12.66 -26.58 16.14
N THR A 114 -13.01 -25.56 15.35
CA THR A 114 -13.06 -24.19 15.84
C THR A 114 -14.53 -23.80 15.93
N ALA A 115 -15.00 -23.51 17.15
CA ALA A 115 -16.31 -22.91 17.32
C ALA A 115 -16.28 -21.48 16.76
N VAL A 116 -16.89 -21.27 15.60
CA VAL A 116 -17.16 -19.92 15.08
C VAL A 116 -18.57 -19.56 15.48
N GLU A 117 -18.72 -18.51 16.27
CA GLU A 117 -20.03 -17.94 16.61
C GLU A 117 -20.36 -16.82 15.62
N PHE A 118 -21.40 -17.02 14.82
CA PHE A 118 -21.88 -16.00 13.91
C PHE A 118 -22.63 -14.91 14.70
N VAL A 119 -22.17 -13.66 14.57
CA VAL A 119 -22.72 -12.50 15.30
C VAL A 119 -24.04 -12.00 14.69
N TRP A 120 -24.22 -12.18 13.37
CA TRP A 120 -25.40 -11.71 12.62
C TRP A 120 -25.73 -12.66 11.45
N GLY A 121 -27.00 -12.76 11.09
CA GLY A 121 -27.46 -13.46 9.88
C GLY A 121 -28.24 -14.74 10.17
N ASP A 122 -29.00 -14.76 11.26
CA ASP A 122 -29.91 -15.88 11.51
C ASP A 122 -31.12 -15.88 10.56
N THR A 123 -31.87 -16.98 10.55
CA THR A 123 -33.03 -17.16 9.66
C THR A 123 -34.05 -16.03 9.76
N ALA A 124 -34.30 -15.50 10.96
CA ALA A 124 -35.28 -14.43 11.16
C ALA A 124 -34.76 -13.10 10.58
N GLN A 125 -33.51 -12.77 10.89
CA GLN A 125 -32.84 -11.56 10.38
C GLN A 125 -32.76 -11.56 8.86
N LEU A 126 -32.34 -12.67 8.25
CA LEU A 126 -32.19 -12.77 6.79
C LEU A 126 -33.54 -12.63 6.08
N ARG A 127 -34.60 -13.29 6.57
CA ARG A 127 -35.95 -13.18 5.99
C ARG A 127 -36.52 -11.77 6.11
N GLU A 128 -36.34 -11.13 7.26
CA GLU A 128 -36.79 -9.77 7.45
C GLU A 128 -36.00 -8.80 6.56
N PHE A 129 -34.69 -8.97 6.47
CA PHE A 129 -33.84 -8.20 5.56
C PHE A 129 -34.27 -8.35 4.10
N THR A 130 -34.43 -9.57 3.58
CA THR A 130 -34.79 -9.77 2.17
C THR A 130 -36.19 -9.22 1.86
N ARG A 131 -37.13 -9.32 2.80
CA ARG A 131 -38.45 -8.67 2.72
C ARG A 131 -38.33 -7.15 2.64
N LEU A 132 -37.54 -6.52 3.51
CA LEU A 132 -37.34 -5.07 3.54
C LEU A 132 -36.72 -4.54 2.24
N VAL A 133 -35.69 -5.20 1.69
CA VAL A 133 -35.09 -4.79 0.41
C VAL A 133 -36.12 -4.88 -0.73
N ARG A 134 -36.99 -5.89 -0.74
CA ARG A 134 -38.04 -6.05 -1.76
C ARG A 134 -39.12 -4.98 -1.67
N GLU A 135 -39.50 -4.59 -0.45
CA GLU A 135 -40.56 -3.60 -0.20
C GLU A 135 -40.07 -2.16 -0.35
N ARG A 136 -38.88 -1.85 0.18
CA ARG A 136 -38.36 -0.48 0.29
C ARG A 136 -37.32 -0.15 -0.78
N GLY A 137 -36.85 -1.14 -1.53
CA GLY A 137 -35.75 -0.99 -2.46
C GLY A 137 -34.38 -0.92 -1.76
N PRO A 138 -33.30 -0.74 -2.54
CA PRO A 138 -31.95 -0.63 -2.01
C PRO A 138 -31.77 0.63 -1.15
N LEU A 139 -30.80 0.56 -0.22
CA LEU A 139 -30.40 1.69 0.59
C LEU A 139 -29.87 2.82 -0.29
N GLN A 140 -30.37 4.02 -0.04
CA GLN A 140 -29.91 5.23 -0.70
C GLN A 140 -28.49 5.58 -0.22
N TRP A 141 -27.62 5.93 -1.16
CA TRP A 141 -26.25 6.32 -0.85
C TRP A 141 -26.22 7.62 -0.05
N ASN A 142 -25.43 7.64 1.04
CA ASN A 142 -25.16 8.83 1.83
C ASN A 142 -23.65 9.12 1.80
N SER A 143 -23.26 10.21 1.13
CA SER A 143 -21.86 10.62 0.97
C SER A 143 -21.18 11.09 2.27
N GLU A 144 -21.94 11.37 3.33
CA GLU A 144 -21.38 11.66 4.66
C GLU A 144 -20.93 10.39 5.41
N ALA A 145 -21.55 9.24 5.14
CA ALA A 145 -21.28 8.01 5.89
C ALA A 145 -19.83 7.52 5.75
N PRO A 146 -19.20 7.52 4.56
CA PRO A 146 -17.77 7.21 4.42
C PRO A 146 -16.86 8.16 5.18
N ARG A 147 -17.20 9.45 5.28
CA ARG A 147 -16.42 10.43 6.05
C ARG A 147 -16.50 10.15 7.55
N VAL A 148 -17.68 9.77 8.02
CA VAL A 148 -17.89 9.34 9.41
C VAL A 148 -17.09 8.08 9.68
N LEU A 149 -17.15 7.08 8.79
CA LEU A 149 -16.35 5.88 8.91
C LEU A 149 -14.86 6.22 8.93
N ALA A 150 -14.31 6.90 7.94
CA ALA A 150 -12.88 7.25 7.87
C ALA A 150 -12.38 8.18 9.00
N ALA A 151 -13.26 8.95 9.64
CA ALA A 151 -12.91 9.75 10.81
C ALA A 151 -12.87 8.93 12.11
N ASN A 152 -13.54 7.77 12.15
CA ASN A 152 -13.66 6.91 13.32
C ASN A 152 -13.04 5.52 13.13
N SER A 153 -12.70 5.15 11.90
CA SER A 153 -11.94 3.98 11.52
C SER A 153 -10.71 4.47 10.77
N THR A 154 -9.64 3.71 10.84
CA THR A 154 -8.35 4.15 10.35
C THR A 154 -8.25 4.20 8.82
N LEU A 155 -9.35 3.87 8.15
CA LEU A 155 -9.49 3.78 6.71
C LEU A 155 -9.31 5.13 6.03
N SER A 156 -8.81 5.12 4.79
CA SER A 156 -9.02 6.23 3.87
C SER A 156 -10.51 6.47 3.60
N GLN A 157 -10.88 7.69 3.20
CA GLN A 157 -12.27 7.97 2.84
C GLN A 157 -12.72 7.11 1.65
N ALA A 158 -11.81 6.82 0.72
CA ALA A 158 -12.05 5.96 -0.43
C ALA A 158 -12.29 4.50 -0.01
N ALA A 159 -11.46 3.92 0.87
CA ALA A 159 -11.66 2.56 1.38
C ALA A 159 -12.95 2.45 2.19
N ALA A 160 -13.24 3.43 3.04
CA ALA A 160 -14.51 3.52 3.76
C ALA A 160 -15.72 3.56 2.81
N ALA A 161 -15.61 4.29 1.70
CA ALA A 161 -16.66 4.38 0.69
C ALA A 161 -16.85 3.05 -0.05
N ILE A 162 -15.78 2.38 -0.46
CA ILE A 162 -15.83 1.05 -1.10
C ILE A 162 -16.48 0.03 -0.14
N LEU A 163 -16.01 -0.01 1.11
CA LEU A 163 -16.52 -0.92 2.14
C LEU A 163 -18.02 -0.74 2.39
N LEU A 164 -18.48 0.49 2.63
CA LEU A 164 -19.90 0.79 2.86
C LEU A 164 -20.77 0.64 1.61
N SER A 165 -20.18 0.82 0.42
CA SER A 165 -20.89 0.62 -0.83
C SER A 165 -21.13 -0.86 -1.16
N GLY A 166 -20.52 -1.80 -0.43
CA GLY A 166 -20.61 -3.23 -0.74
C GLY A 166 -19.98 -3.63 -2.07
N CYS A 167 -19.16 -2.77 -2.67
CA CYS A 167 -18.44 -3.02 -3.93
C CYS A 167 -17.07 -3.68 -3.68
N ILE A 168 -17.05 -4.75 -2.88
CA ILE A 168 -15.81 -5.37 -2.38
C ILE A 168 -15.38 -6.57 -3.25
N ASP A 169 -16.26 -7.05 -4.15
CA ASP A 169 -16.17 -8.40 -4.75
C ASP A 169 -15.02 -8.66 -5.73
N ARG A 170 -14.01 -7.79 -5.82
CA ARG A 170 -12.86 -7.95 -6.71
C ARG A 170 -11.60 -7.28 -6.19
N LEU A 171 -11.26 -7.43 -4.90
CA LEU A 171 -9.95 -6.99 -4.39
C LEU A 171 -8.76 -7.61 -5.16
N ARG A 172 -9.01 -8.63 -6.00
CA ARG A 172 -8.09 -9.31 -6.93
C ARG A 172 -7.77 -8.57 -8.25
N TYR A 173 -8.66 -7.72 -8.78
CA TYR A 173 -8.51 -7.18 -10.15
C TYR A 173 -8.66 -5.66 -10.21
N VAL A 174 -7.86 -5.02 -11.06
CA VAL A 174 -7.75 -3.56 -11.29
C VAL A 174 -9.11 -2.88 -11.61
N GLU A 175 -10.15 -3.63 -12.00
CA GLU A 175 -11.50 -3.11 -12.25
C GLU A 175 -12.41 -3.29 -11.02
N VAL A 176 -12.11 -2.57 -9.93
CA VAL A 176 -12.92 -2.59 -8.70
C VAL A 176 -14.26 -1.85 -8.89
N LEU A 177 -14.26 -0.73 -9.63
CA LEU A 177 -15.46 0.08 -9.85
C LEU A 177 -15.57 0.57 -11.30
N THR A 178 -16.79 0.57 -11.83
CA THR A 178 -17.12 1.25 -13.09
C THR A 178 -16.94 2.76 -12.96
N THR A 179 -16.79 3.46 -14.10
CA THR A 179 -16.72 4.93 -14.12
C THR A 179 -17.94 5.59 -13.48
N GLN A 180 -19.13 4.99 -13.61
CA GLN A 180 -20.35 5.50 -12.98
C GLN A 180 -20.30 5.35 -11.46
N GLN A 181 -19.85 4.20 -10.95
CA GLN A 181 -19.71 3.97 -9.50
C GLN A 181 -18.65 4.89 -8.90
N ARG A 182 -17.48 5.07 -9.54
CA ARG A 182 -16.46 6.02 -9.07
C ARG A 182 -16.99 7.44 -8.96
N LYS A 183 -17.75 7.90 -9.95
CA LYS A 183 -18.41 9.22 -9.90
C LYS A 183 -19.45 9.32 -8.80
N ALA A 184 -20.20 8.25 -8.53
CA ALA A 184 -21.20 8.22 -7.47
C ALA A 184 -20.58 8.23 -6.06
N LEU A 185 -19.39 7.61 -5.92
CA LEU A 185 -18.63 7.58 -4.67
C LEU A 185 -17.70 8.80 -4.50
N ASP A 186 -17.52 9.62 -5.54
CA ASP A 186 -16.58 10.74 -5.59
C ASP A 186 -15.12 10.31 -5.36
N ILE A 187 -14.70 9.21 -6.01
CA ILE A 187 -13.35 8.63 -5.88
C ILE A 187 -12.55 8.75 -7.19
N GLY A 188 -11.33 9.26 -7.09
CA GLY A 188 -10.32 9.29 -8.16
C GLY A 188 -9.84 7.89 -8.59
N VAL A 189 -8.97 7.82 -9.61
CA VAL A 189 -8.40 6.52 -10.03
C VAL A 189 -7.31 6.07 -9.06
N ALA A 190 -6.36 6.97 -8.71
CA ALA A 190 -5.30 6.66 -7.76
C ALA A 190 -5.84 6.34 -6.36
N GLU A 191 -6.86 7.08 -5.90
CA GLU A 191 -7.54 6.81 -4.62
C GLU A 191 -8.26 5.45 -4.62
N LEU A 192 -8.76 4.99 -5.78
CA LEU A 192 -9.39 3.68 -5.89
C LEU A 192 -8.35 2.55 -5.82
N GLU A 193 -7.24 2.69 -6.53
CA GLU A 193 -6.15 1.72 -6.51
C GLU A 193 -5.59 1.59 -5.09
N ASP A 194 -5.27 2.72 -4.45
CA ASP A 194 -4.80 2.77 -3.06
C ASP A 194 -5.81 2.19 -2.06
N ALA A 195 -7.09 2.55 -2.18
CA ALA A 195 -8.13 2.02 -1.30
C ALA A 195 -8.34 0.51 -1.48
N ALA A 196 -8.18 -0.01 -2.70
CA ALA A 196 -8.24 -1.45 -2.95
C ALA A 196 -7.03 -2.17 -2.34
N ASP A 197 -5.85 -1.58 -2.41
CA ASP A 197 -4.63 -2.09 -1.76
C ASP A 197 -4.78 -2.05 -0.22
N GLU A 198 -5.26 -0.95 0.34
CA GLU A 198 -5.56 -0.80 1.76
C GLU A 198 -6.54 -1.88 2.23
N LEU A 199 -7.67 -2.06 1.54
CA LEU A 199 -8.64 -3.09 1.91
C LEU A 199 -8.07 -4.51 1.75
N ARG A 200 -7.20 -4.76 0.77
CA ARG A 200 -6.54 -6.08 0.60
C ARG A 200 -5.56 -6.38 1.72
N ASP A 201 -4.78 -5.38 2.15
CA ASP A 201 -3.83 -5.51 3.24
C ASP A 201 -4.54 -5.86 4.57
N HIS A 202 -5.73 -5.28 4.80
CA HIS A 202 -6.48 -5.44 6.07
C HIS A 202 -7.51 -6.55 6.09
N LEU A 203 -8.17 -6.80 4.97
CA LEU A 203 -9.19 -7.85 4.84
C LEU A 203 -8.59 -9.19 4.39
N GLY A 204 -7.32 -9.18 3.95
CA GLY A 204 -6.60 -10.30 3.38
C GLY A 204 -6.88 -10.49 1.89
N ASP A 205 -5.95 -11.12 1.17
CA ASP A 205 -6.27 -11.71 -0.12
C ASP A 205 -7.28 -12.85 0.11
N GLU A 206 -8.33 -12.95 -0.71
CA GLU A 206 -9.17 -14.17 -0.77
C GLU A 206 -8.33 -15.44 -1.10
N PHE A 207 -7.09 -15.23 -1.58
CA PHE A 207 -6.09 -16.27 -1.71
C PHE A 207 -5.14 -16.41 -0.51
N GLY A 208 -5.14 -15.56 0.51
CA GLY A 208 -4.29 -15.72 1.70
C GLY A 208 -4.52 -17.08 2.37
N ALA A 209 -5.78 -17.47 2.58
CA ALA A 209 -6.12 -18.80 3.06
C ALA A 209 -5.68 -19.91 2.08
N THR A 210 -5.85 -19.69 0.78
CA THR A 210 -5.57 -20.68 -0.28
C THR A 210 -4.08 -20.81 -0.63
N ALA A 211 -3.33 -19.73 -0.65
CA ALA A 211 -1.90 -19.63 -0.94
C ALA A 211 -1.08 -20.08 0.27
N ALA A 212 -1.49 -19.77 1.51
CA ALA A 212 -0.90 -20.40 2.69
C ALA A 212 -1.00 -21.94 2.63
N LEU A 213 -2.13 -22.46 2.11
CA LEU A 213 -2.32 -23.90 1.86
C LEU A 213 -1.44 -24.46 0.73
N PHE A 214 -1.07 -23.66 -0.29
CA PHE A 214 -0.31 -24.11 -1.46
C PHE A 214 1.22 -23.92 -1.39
N THR A 215 1.74 -22.82 -0.81
CA THR A 215 3.18 -22.51 -0.82
C THR A 215 3.90 -22.75 0.50
N ARG A 216 3.24 -22.65 1.65
CA ARG A 216 3.91 -22.71 2.98
C ARG A 216 3.59 -23.98 3.79
N GLY A 217 2.64 -24.80 3.34
CA GLY A 217 2.03 -25.83 4.20
C GLY A 217 1.17 -25.18 5.29
N LEU A 218 0.22 -25.95 5.84
CA LEU A 218 -0.68 -25.43 6.89
C LEU A 218 0.14 -24.71 7.99
N PRO A 219 -0.31 -23.54 8.48
CA PRO A 219 0.19 -23.03 9.74
C PRO A 219 0.06 -24.12 10.82
N ALA A 220 0.99 -24.14 11.78
CA ALA A 220 1.04 -25.16 12.83
C ALA A 220 -0.28 -25.24 13.64
N ASP A 221 -1.06 -24.16 13.63
CA ASP A 221 -2.43 -24.11 14.12
C ASP A 221 -3.43 -23.89 12.96
N PRO A 222 -4.24 -24.90 12.60
CA PRO A 222 -5.31 -24.79 11.62
C PRO A 222 -6.38 -23.75 11.98
N ALA A 223 -6.52 -23.34 13.25
CA ALA A 223 -7.46 -22.29 13.65
C ALA A 223 -7.07 -20.93 13.06
N ARG A 224 -5.79 -20.71 12.72
CA ARG A 224 -5.32 -19.49 12.02
C ARG A 224 -5.80 -19.36 10.58
N LEU A 225 -6.24 -20.44 9.96
CA LEU A 225 -6.97 -20.37 8.68
C LEU A 225 -8.37 -19.77 8.84
N TRP A 226 -8.84 -19.62 10.09
CA TRP A 226 -10.16 -19.16 10.49
C TRP A 226 -10.08 -18.06 11.55
N GLU A 227 -8.88 -17.49 11.78
CA GLU A 227 -8.78 -16.24 12.53
C GLU A 227 -9.65 -15.23 11.77
N PRO A 228 -10.51 -14.46 12.46
CA PRO A 228 -11.59 -13.76 11.78
C PRO A 228 -11.05 -12.75 10.77
N ASP A 229 -11.10 -13.10 9.49
CA ASP A 229 -10.73 -12.20 8.40
C ASP A 229 -11.53 -10.91 8.50
N GLY A 230 -10.95 -9.79 8.06
CA GLY A 230 -11.56 -8.46 8.18
C GLY A 230 -12.96 -8.35 7.55
N MET A 231 -13.37 -9.29 6.69
CA MET A 231 -14.72 -9.37 6.13
C MET A 231 -15.82 -9.56 7.19
N CYS A 232 -15.50 -10.10 8.37
CA CYS A 232 -16.43 -10.19 9.49
C CYS A 232 -16.80 -8.82 10.08
N VAL A 233 -16.00 -7.78 9.86
CA VAL A 233 -16.29 -6.41 10.33
C VAL A 233 -17.64 -5.93 9.83
N LEU A 234 -18.02 -6.29 8.59
CA LEU A 234 -19.33 -5.94 8.05
C LEU A 234 -20.48 -6.72 8.70
N ALA A 235 -20.25 -7.98 9.10
CA ALA A 235 -21.27 -8.78 9.77
C ALA A 235 -21.55 -8.25 11.18
N ASP A 236 -20.50 -7.92 11.93
CA ASP A 236 -20.61 -7.36 13.27
C ASP A 236 -21.26 -5.97 13.29
N ALA A 237 -21.12 -5.22 12.19
CA ALA A 237 -21.65 -3.88 12.08
C ALA A 237 -23.13 -3.78 11.68
N LEU A 238 -23.75 -4.90 11.30
CA LEU A 238 -25.17 -4.93 10.93
C LEU A 238 -26.06 -4.82 12.19
N PRO A 239 -27.16 -4.04 12.12
CA PRO A 239 -28.07 -3.89 13.26
C PRO A 239 -28.81 -5.20 13.56
N GLU A 240 -29.07 -5.48 14.84
CA GLU A 240 -29.85 -6.65 15.25
C GLU A 240 -31.22 -6.71 14.56
N ASP A 241 -31.92 -5.58 14.47
CA ASP A 241 -33.10 -5.37 13.62
C ASP A 241 -32.67 -4.81 12.25
N PRO A 242 -32.84 -5.56 11.15
CA PRO A 242 -32.52 -5.08 9.81
C PRO A 242 -33.25 -3.80 9.40
N ALA A 243 -34.42 -3.51 9.97
CA ALA A 243 -35.22 -2.32 9.64
C ALA A 243 -34.49 -1.00 9.97
N ASP A 244 -33.55 -1.03 10.92
CA ASP A 244 -32.73 0.13 11.33
C ASP A 244 -31.91 0.74 10.20
N LEU A 245 -31.56 -0.06 9.18
CA LEU A 245 -30.81 0.39 8.01
C LEU A 245 -31.59 1.43 7.18
N TRP A 246 -32.92 1.32 7.15
CA TRP A 246 -33.81 2.21 6.38
C TRP A 246 -34.35 3.39 7.20
N GLN A 247 -34.05 3.45 8.50
CA GLN A 247 -34.41 4.62 9.32
C GLN A 247 -33.53 5.83 8.92
N PRO A 248 -33.99 7.08 9.14
CA PRO A 248 -33.19 8.27 8.88
C PRO A 248 -31.78 8.16 9.49
N GLY A 249 -30.74 8.37 8.67
CA GLY A 249 -29.34 8.23 9.09
C GLY A 249 -28.83 6.78 9.26
N GLY A 250 -29.54 5.77 8.78
CA GLY A 250 -29.18 4.35 8.91
C GLY A 250 -27.75 4.03 8.45
N LEU A 251 -27.37 4.47 7.25
CA LEU A 251 -26.01 4.24 6.73
C LEU A 251 -24.91 4.92 7.58
N ARG A 252 -25.23 6.08 8.19
CA ARG A 252 -24.30 6.78 9.10
C ARG A 252 -24.14 6.02 10.43
N ARG A 253 -25.22 5.43 10.97
CA ARG A 253 -25.13 4.56 12.15
C ARG A 253 -24.37 3.27 11.84
N MET A 254 -24.58 2.70 10.65
CA MET A 254 -23.80 1.56 10.17
C MET A 254 -22.31 1.93 10.07
N ALA A 255 -21.97 3.11 9.55
CA ALA A 255 -20.60 3.60 9.52
C ALA A 255 -19.93 3.66 10.92
N HIS A 256 -20.64 4.10 11.96
CA HIS A 256 -20.13 4.05 13.33
C HIS A 256 -19.90 2.60 13.80
N ARG A 257 -20.85 1.69 13.57
CA ARG A 257 -20.69 0.28 13.96
C ARG A 257 -19.55 -0.42 13.22
N VAL A 258 -19.38 -0.12 11.92
CA VAL A 258 -18.24 -0.59 11.13
C VAL A 258 -16.95 -0.05 11.72
N ALA A 259 -16.91 1.22 12.15
CA ALA A 259 -15.73 1.80 12.78
C ALA A 259 -15.37 1.12 14.12
N ASP A 260 -16.37 0.89 14.97
CA ASP A 260 -16.17 0.22 16.27
C ASP A 260 -15.66 -1.22 16.06
N ALA A 261 -16.30 -1.98 15.17
CA ALA A 261 -15.89 -3.34 14.83
C ALA A 261 -14.52 -3.38 14.14
N TRP A 262 -14.18 -2.38 13.32
CA TRP A 262 -12.87 -2.24 12.70
C TRP A 262 -11.78 -2.02 13.75
N ILE A 263 -11.99 -1.09 14.68
CA ILE A 263 -11.04 -0.80 15.76
C ILE A 263 -10.85 -2.02 16.66
N GLU A 264 -11.94 -2.69 17.04
CA GLU A 264 -11.89 -3.85 17.93
C GLU A 264 -11.08 -5.00 17.32
N ARG A 265 -11.24 -5.24 16.01
CA ARG A 265 -10.64 -6.39 15.31
C ARG A 265 -9.26 -6.11 14.72
N LEU A 266 -9.07 -4.93 14.13
CA LEU A 266 -7.88 -4.57 13.34
C LEU A 266 -7.01 -3.52 14.04
N GLY A 267 -7.48 -2.97 15.17
CA GLY A 267 -6.76 -2.00 15.98
C GLY A 267 -6.90 -0.56 15.51
N CYS A 268 -6.32 0.35 16.30
CA CYS A 268 -6.24 1.78 15.99
C CYS A 268 -4.90 2.13 15.32
N ARG A 269 -4.97 2.96 14.29
CA ARG A 269 -3.85 3.65 13.62
C ARG A 269 -3.93 5.14 13.94
N PRO A 270 -2.82 5.87 13.82
CA PRO A 270 -2.86 7.33 13.93
C PRO A 270 -3.81 7.94 12.88
N ILE A 271 -4.61 8.91 13.33
CA ILE A 271 -5.43 9.73 12.43
C ILE A 271 -4.50 10.63 11.62
N VAL A 272 -4.49 10.46 10.31
CA VAL A 272 -3.70 11.25 9.36
C VAL A 272 -4.65 12.14 8.56
N PRO A 273 -4.30 13.41 8.30
CA PRO A 273 -5.10 14.27 7.43
C PRO A 273 -5.37 13.65 6.07
N GLU A 274 -6.62 13.68 5.60
CA GLU A 274 -6.99 13.09 4.30
C GLU A 274 -6.24 13.74 3.14
N THR A 275 -5.93 15.04 3.25
CA THR A 275 -5.10 15.76 2.27
C THR A 275 -3.68 15.19 2.16
N THR A 276 -3.17 14.60 3.24
CA THR A 276 -1.84 13.98 3.29
C THR A 276 -1.88 12.58 2.70
N ARG A 277 -2.91 11.78 3.02
CA ARG A 277 -3.14 10.47 2.40
C ARG A 277 -3.33 10.58 0.88
N ALA A 278 -4.22 11.46 0.42
CA ALA A 278 -4.46 11.67 -1.01
C ALA A 278 -3.20 12.15 -1.75
N ALA A 279 -2.37 12.96 -1.09
CA ALA A 279 -1.10 13.40 -1.66
C ALA A 279 -0.07 12.26 -1.72
N MET A 280 -0.04 11.35 -0.74
CA MET A 280 0.78 10.13 -0.74
C MET A 280 0.31 9.15 -1.83
N ALA A 281 -0.99 8.87 -1.93
CA ALA A 281 -1.58 8.00 -2.94
C ALA A 281 -1.27 8.48 -4.38
N ALA A 282 -1.20 9.79 -4.60
CA ALA A 282 -0.87 10.36 -5.89
C ALA A 282 0.59 10.14 -6.34
N VAL A 283 1.49 9.77 -5.44
CA VAL A 283 2.94 9.59 -5.73
C VAL A 283 3.44 8.18 -5.41
N GLN A 284 2.66 7.37 -4.71
CA GLN A 284 3.08 6.04 -4.24
C GLN A 284 3.53 5.13 -5.39
N SER A 285 2.85 5.20 -6.55
CA SER A 285 3.24 4.44 -7.75
C SER A 285 4.62 4.81 -8.31
N ASP A 286 5.15 5.97 -7.90
CA ASP A 286 6.47 6.46 -8.29
C ASP A 286 7.58 6.03 -7.30
N PHE A 287 7.22 5.38 -6.18
CA PHE A 287 8.20 4.82 -5.22
C PHE A 287 8.77 3.49 -5.72
N GLY A 288 9.82 3.00 -5.05
CA GLY A 288 10.67 1.84 -5.39
C GLY A 288 10.03 0.53 -5.94
N SER A 289 10.88 -0.47 -6.18
CA SER A 289 10.64 -1.56 -7.15
C SER A 289 9.35 -2.38 -6.93
N GLY A 290 8.26 -1.99 -7.60
CA GLY A 290 7.24 -2.81 -8.28
C GLY A 290 6.57 -4.02 -7.59
N TYR A 291 6.89 -4.32 -6.34
CA TYR A 291 6.42 -5.49 -5.60
C TYR A 291 6.02 -5.19 -4.15
N CYS A 292 6.14 -3.94 -3.71
CA CYS A 292 5.65 -3.50 -2.41
C CYS A 292 4.16 -3.18 -2.55
N GLY A 293 3.30 -4.00 -1.94
CA GLY A 293 1.85 -3.79 -1.88
C GLY A 293 1.39 -2.81 -0.79
N THR A 294 2.31 -2.16 -0.06
CA THR A 294 1.95 -1.30 1.07
C THR A 294 1.23 -0.05 0.60
N SER A 295 -0.06 0.07 0.92
CA SER A 295 -0.91 1.23 0.60
C SER A 295 -0.34 2.58 1.10
N ALA A 296 -0.73 3.68 0.49
CA ALA A 296 -0.43 5.04 0.95
C ALA A 296 -1.00 5.30 2.36
N ALA A 297 -2.15 4.70 2.69
CA ALA A 297 -2.70 4.72 4.04
C ALA A 297 -1.77 4.04 5.05
N ASP A 298 -1.23 2.87 4.71
CA ASP A 298 -0.25 2.14 5.51
C ASP A 298 1.05 2.93 5.66
N LEU A 299 1.59 3.48 4.58
CA LEU A 299 2.78 4.34 4.62
C LEU A 299 2.58 5.55 5.54
N CYS A 300 1.43 6.23 5.41
CA CYS A 300 1.08 7.35 6.29
C CYS A 300 0.97 6.91 7.75
N ALA A 301 0.37 5.75 8.03
CA ALA A 301 0.23 5.23 9.39
C ALA A 301 1.59 4.84 10.00
N ILE A 302 2.45 4.19 9.22
CA ILE A 302 3.83 3.85 9.62
C ILE A 302 4.59 5.11 9.99
N LEU A 303 4.55 6.13 9.14
CA LEU A 303 5.26 7.39 9.39
C LEU A 303 4.63 8.19 10.52
N ALA A 304 3.31 8.18 10.70
CA ALA A 304 2.66 8.95 11.78
C ALA A 304 2.81 8.30 13.17
N ALA A 305 3.02 6.99 13.26
CA ALA A 305 3.25 6.28 14.52
C ALA A 305 4.29 5.14 14.39
N PRO A 306 5.55 5.46 14.09
CA PRO A 306 6.58 4.45 13.79
C PRO A 306 6.92 3.55 14.98
N GLN A 307 6.59 3.97 16.21
CA GLN A 307 6.75 3.19 17.43
C GLN A 307 5.78 2.03 17.57
N THR A 308 4.65 2.05 16.87
CA THR A 308 3.63 0.99 16.87
C THR A 308 3.58 0.23 15.54
N ALA A 309 4.34 0.67 14.54
CA ALA A 309 4.36 0.07 13.22
C ALA A 309 5.09 -1.29 13.25
N GLN A 310 4.34 -2.39 13.27
CA GLN A 310 4.89 -3.75 13.36
C GLN A 310 5.94 -4.06 12.28
N VAL A 311 5.77 -3.52 11.07
CA VAL A 311 6.74 -3.68 9.98
C VAL A 311 8.13 -3.12 10.29
N LEU A 312 8.24 -2.18 11.24
CA LEU A 312 9.50 -1.62 11.73
C LEU A 312 10.00 -2.31 13.02
N LEU A 313 9.22 -3.22 13.61
CA LEU A 313 9.48 -3.85 14.90
C LEU A 313 9.76 -5.36 14.79
N ASP A 314 9.19 -6.03 13.81
CA ASP A 314 9.22 -7.50 13.68
C ASP A 314 10.30 -8.01 12.70
N ASP A 315 10.73 -9.25 12.92
CA ASP A 315 11.66 -10.01 12.08
C ASP A 315 10.98 -10.65 10.84
N GLY A 316 9.67 -10.45 10.69
CA GLY A 316 8.87 -11.03 9.62
C GLY A 316 9.21 -10.52 8.21
N HIS A 317 8.69 -11.24 7.21
CA HIS A 317 8.87 -10.93 5.78
C HIS A 317 8.43 -9.51 5.37
N GLY A 318 7.52 -8.89 6.12
CA GLY A 318 6.98 -7.56 5.79
C GLY A 318 8.03 -6.46 5.68
N PHE A 319 9.09 -6.48 6.50
CA PHE A 319 10.14 -5.47 6.44
C PHE A 319 10.90 -5.52 5.10
N VAL A 320 11.33 -6.72 4.70
CA VAL A 320 12.14 -6.95 3.48
C VAL A 320 11.41 -6.47 2.24
N ASP A 321 10.08 -6.61 2.21
CA ASP A 321 9.29 -6.30 1.02
C ASP A 321 8.98 -4.80 0.85
N CYS A 322 9.03 -3.97 1.90
CA CYS A 322 8.57 -2.58 1.83
C CYS A 322 9.54 -1.50 2.34
N TRP A 323 10.67 -1.85 2.97
CA TRP A 323 11.53 -0.85 3.61
C TRP A 323 12.06 0.23 2.64
N THR A 324 12.32 -0.12 1.38
CA THR A 324 12.73 0.84 0.35
C THR A 324 11.62 1.85 0.01
N THR A 325 10.38 1.40 -0.04
CA THR A 325 9.20 2.26 -0.20
C THR A 325 9.01 3.18 1.00
N ILE A 326 9.25 2.69 2.22
CA ILE A 326 9.20 3.53 3.43
C ILE A 326 10.27 4.62 3.36
N VAL A 327 11.47 4.33 2.85
CA VAL A 327 12.52 5.34 2.63
C VAL A 327 12.06 6.42 1.64
N ASP A 328 11.46 6.05 0.52
CA ASP A 328 10.94 7.02 -0.44
C ASP A 328 9.79 7.85 0.15
N ALA A 329 8.86 7.22 0.87
CA ALA A 329 7.81 7.92 1.60
C ALA A 329 8.39 8.92 2.62
N CYS A 330 9.47 8.58 3.32
CA CYS A 330 10.16 9.49 4.25
C CYS A 330 10.75 10.70 3.52
N ARG A 331 11.43 10.50 2.39
CA ARG A 331 12.02 11.59 1.60
C ARG A 331 10.95 12.48 0.95
N TRP A 332 9.83 11.89 0.51
CA TRP A 332 8.67 12.63 0.04
C TRP A 332 8.04 13.46 1.17
N ALA A 333 7.76 12.85 2.32
CA ALA A 333 7.15 13.50 3.47
C ALA A 333 8.00 14.68 3.97
N TYR A 334 9.33 14.52 4.03
CA TYR A 334 10.27 15.60 4.35
C TYR A 334 10.10 16.82 3.43
N SER A 335 9.90 16.60 2.13
CA SER A 335 9.91 17.68 1.12
C SER A 335 8.55 18.25 0.77
N HIS A 336 7.48 17.46 0.89
CA HIS A 336 6.15 17.82 0.38
C HIS A 336 5.11 18.11 1.45
N LEU A 337 5.38 17.78 2.71
CA LEU A 337 4.48 18.04 3.82
C LEU A 337 4.95 19.25 4.65
N PRO A 338 4.02 20.00 5.25
CA PRO A 338 4.37 21.14 6.07
C PRO A 338 4.82 20.72 7.47
N GLU A 339 5.51 21.63 8.15
CA GLU A 339 5.75 21.55 9.59
C GLU A 339 4.42 21.44 10.36
N GLY A 340 4.38 20.54 11.35
CA GLY A 340 3.16 20.20 12.09
C GLY A 340 2.30 19.06 11.49
N ASP A 341 2.63 18.54 10.30
CA ASP A 341 1.97 17.33 9.78
C ASP A 341 2.49 16.06 10.51
N PRO A 342 1.62 15.17 11.01
CA PRO A 342 2.05 13.98 11.76
C PRO A 342 2.91 13.01 10.95
N VAL A 343 2.67 12.88 9.64
CA VAL A 343 3.48 12.02 8.75
C VAL A 343 4.88 12.61 8.56
N ARG A 344 5.00 13.94 8.46
CA ARG A 344 6.31 14.60 8.42
C ARG A 344 7.05 14.45 9.75
N ALA A 345 6.35 14.66 10.87
CA ALA A 345 6.93 14.60 12.20
C ALA A 345 7.59 13.24 12.49
N GLY A 346 7.04 12.15 11.96
CA GLY A 346 7.62 10.84 12.15
C GLY A 346 8.67 10.39 11.14
N VAL A 347 9.10 11.25 10.19
CA VAL A 347 10.20 10.92 9.27
C VAL A 347 11.48 10.57 10.03
N ALA A 348 11.90 11.43 10.97
CA ALA A 348 13.12 11.21 11.73
C ALA A 348 13.09 9.90 12.57
N PRO A 349 12.06 9.64 13.40
CA PRO A 349 11.99 8.38 14.14
C PRO A 349 11.83 7.14 13.25
N THR A 350 11.14 7.25 12.10
CA THR A 350 11.04 6.15 11.12
C THR A 350 12.42 5.79 10.55
N LEU A 351 13.17 6.79 10.06
CA LEU A 351 14.52 6.58 9.54
C LEU A 351 15.48 6.06 10.62
N GLY A 352 15.35 6.53 11.87
CA GLY A 352 16.11 6.00 13.01
C GLY A 352 15.85 4.51 13.26
N ARG A 353 14.59 4.08 13.21
CA ARG A 353 14.21 2.66 13.35
C ARG A 353 14.68 1.81 12.18
N LEU A 354 14.52 2.31 10.95
CA LEU A 354 15.04 1.64 9.75
C LEU A 354 16.55 1.43 9.86
N ARG A 355 17.31 2.46 10.24
CA ARG A 355 18.77 2.36 10.45
C ARG A 355 19.12 1.35 11.53
N ALA A 356 18.44 1.39 12.67
CA ALA A 356 18.68 0.45 13.77
C ALA A 356 18.42 -1.00 13.31
N ARG A 357 17.33 -1.22 12.56
CA ARG A 357 16.96 -2.51 12.02
C ARG A 357 17.94 -3.02 10.96
N LEU A 358 18.37 -2.17 10.05
CA LEU A 358 19.40 -2.49 9.05
C LEU A 358 20.77 -2.77 9.66
N ARG A 359 21.01 -2.33 10.90
CA ARG A 359 22.22 -2.64 11.67
C ARG A 359 22.08 -3.87 12.57
N ASP A 360 20.95 -4.56 12.53
CA ASP A 360 20.76 -5.83 13.22
C ASP A 360 21.62 -6.93 12.55
N PRO A 361 22.58 -7.57 13.28
CA PRO A 361 23.41 -8.65 12.73
C PRO A 361 22.62 -9.88 12.27
N GLY A 362 21.39 -10.08 12.77
CA GLY A 362 20.51 -11.18 12.40
C GLY A 362 19.74 -10.94 11.10
N LEU A 363 19.66 -9.69 10.62
CA LEU A 363 18.93 -9.36 9.40
C LEU A 363 19.71 -9.78 8.16
N VAL A 364 19.01 -10.46 7.24
CA VAL A 364 19.52 -10.86 5.93
C VAL A 364 18.52 -10.38 4.88
N LEU A 365 18.99 -9.65 3.88
CA LEU A 365 18.18 -9.11 2.80
C LEU A 365 18.44 -9.88 1.49
N LYS A 366 17.37 -10.21 0.79
CA LYS A 366 17.45 -10.91 -0.49
C LYS A 366 17.83 -9.92 -1.59
N MET A 367 18.91 -10.21 -2.30
CA MET A 367 19.36 -9.37 -3.40
C MET A 367 18.83 -9.88 -4.74
N ARG A 368 19.24 -11.09 -5.15
CA ARG A 368 18.88 -11.64 -6.47
C ARG A 368 19.22 -13.12 -6.61
N LEU A 369 18.82 -13.70 -7.74
CA LEU A 369 19.38 -14.96 -8.21
C LEU A 369 20.67 -14.70 -8.99
N VAL A 370 21.71 -15.49 -8.72
CA VAL A 370 23.00 -15.49 -9.42
C VAL A 370 23.37 -16.89 -9.89
N ARG A 371 24.41 -16.99 -10.72
CA ARG A 371 24.90 -18.28 -11.23
C ARG A 371 26.20 -18.68 -10.53
N GLU A 372 26.54 -19.95 -10.67
CA GLU A 372 27.79 -20.51 -10.14
C GLU A 372 29.06 -19.67 -10.44
N PRO A 373 29.28 -19.09 -11.64
CA PRO A 373 30.46 -18.27 -11.91
C PRO A 373 30.56 -17.01 -11.03
N ASP A 374 29.42 -16.42 -10.66
CA ASP A 374 29.37 -15.25 -9.77
C ASP A 374 29.87 -15.62 -8.37
N ILE A 375 29.48 -16.81 -7.88
CA ILE A 375 29.93 -17.35 -6.59
C ILE A 375 31.41 -17.75 -6.64
N GLN A 376 31.90 -18.27 -7.76
CA GLN A 376 33.32 -18.56 -7.95
C GLN A 376 34.17 -17.28 -7.94
N ALA A 377 33.69 -16.22 -8.60
CA ALA A 377 34.35 -14.92 -8.57
C ALA A 377 34.40 -14.35 -7.14
N LEU A 378 33.28 -14.41 -6.40
CA LEU A 378 33.22 -14.04 -4.98
C LEU A 378 34.22 -14.85 -4.14
N SER A 379 34.27 -16.17 -4.34
CA SER A 379 35.19 -17.07 -3.62
C SER A 379 36.66 -16.74 -3.90
N GLN A 380 37.02 -16.44 -5.15
CA GLN A 380 38.38 -16.05 -5.53
C GLN A 380 38.80 -14.71 -4.91
N LEU A 381 37.87 -13.76 -4.84
CA LEU A 381 38.13 -12.41 -4.34
C LEU A 381 38.20 -12.35 -2.81
N THR A 382 37.38 -13.14 -2.13
CA THR A 382 37.29 -13.15 -0.65
C THR A 382 38.15 -14.22 0.00
N GLY A 383 38.59 -15.23 -0.75
CA GLY A 383 39.27 -16.41 -0.22
C GLY A 383 38.35 -17.39 0.52
N VAL A 384 37.04 -17.12 0.57
CA VAL A 384 36.04 -17.98 1.23
C VAL A 384 35.63 -19.10 0.30
N THR A 385 35.57 -20.32 0.81
CA THR A 385 35.14 -21.50 0.04
C THR A 385 33.68 -21.85 0.29
N VAL A 386 33.03 -22.40 -0.73
CA VAL A 386 31.69 -22.95 -0.61
C VAL A 386 31.73 -24.15 0.34
N THR A 387 30.82 -24.14 1.31
CA THR A 387 30.59 -25.25 2.24
C THR A 387 29.45 -26.13 1.72
N GLU A 388 29.54 -27.44 1.95
CA GLU A 388 28.50 -28.40 1.60
C GLU A 388 28.08 -29.19 2.83
N SER A 389 26.79 -29.14 3.14
CA SER A 389 26.22 -29.91 4.26
C SER A 389 26.11 -31.40 3.92
N SER A 390 25.96 -32.24 4.95
CA SER A 390 25.71 -33.68 4.80
C SER A 390 24.43 -34.03 4.02
N GLN A 391 23.53 -33.06 3.83
CA GLN A 391 22.31 -33.18 3.00
C GLN A 391 22.50 -32.64 1.57
N GLY A 392 23.74 -32.36 1.14
CA GLY A 392 24.05 -31.84 -0.21
C GLY A 392 23.70 -30.37 -0.44
N ARG A 393 23.32 -29.63 0.62
CA ARG A 393 23.08 -28.18 0.49
C ARG A 393 24.41 -27.43 0.47
N ARG A 394 24.65 -26.69 -0.61
CA ARG A 394 25.85 -25.87 -0.82
C ARG A 394 25.58 -24.42 -0.40
N ARG A 395 26.53 -23.80 0.31
CA ARG A 395 26.41 -22.44 0.85
C ARG A 395 27.74 -21.69 0.78
N TYR A 396 27.70 -20.46 0.29
CA TYR A 396 28.75 -19.47 0.40
C TYR A 396 28.37 -18.44 1.48
N ASP A 397 29.32 -18.04 2.32
CA ASP A 397 29.08 -17.05 3.38
C ASP A 397 30.40 -16.37 3.79
N ASP A 398 30.60 -15.12 3.38
CA ASP A 398 31.81 -14.33 3.70
C ASP A 398 31.59 -13.31 4.83
N GLY A 399 30.44 -13.38 5.50
CA GLY A 399 30.02 -12.43 6.54
C GLY A 399 29.22 -11.23 6.02
N LEU A 400 29.45 -10.74 4.79
CA LEU A 400 28.61 -9.72 4.15
C LEU A 400 27.57 -10.37 3.24
N VAL A 401 27.99 -11.32 2.42
CA VAL A 401 27.24 -11.98 1.37
C VAL A 401 26.98 -13.42 1.76
N ILE A 402 25.74 -13.85 1.55
CA ILE A 402 25.31 -15.24 1.72
C ILE A 402 24.78 -15.71 0.38
N ALA A 403 25.21 -16.87 -0.09
CA ALA A 403 24.59 -17.51 -1.24
C ALA A 403 24.21 -18.95 -0.91
N SER A 404 22.95 -19.30 -1.16
CA SER A 404 22.45 -20.67 -0.96
C SER A 404 22.09 -21.30 -2.29
N TYR A 405 22.59 -22.50 -2.55
CA TYR A 405 22.32 -23.23 -3.81
C TYR A 405 20.86 -23.72 -3.85
N TRP A 406 20.17 -23.44 -4.95
CA TRP A 406 18.73 -23.71 -5.08
C TRP A 406 18.41 -25.20 -5.35
N GLY A 407 19.43 -26.03 -5.58
CA GLY A 407 19.26 -27.49 -5.68
C GLY A 407 18.65 -27.99 -6.99
N ASP A 408 18.48 -27.15 -8.00
CA ASP A 408 17.93 -27.52 -9.31
C ASP A 408 19.01 -27.77 -10.37
N ASP A 409 18.63 -28.40 -11.49
CA ASP A 409 19.53 -28.66 -12.63
C ASP A 409 19.98 -27.38 -13.35
N LYS A 410 19.48 -26.21 -12.94
CA LYS A 410 19.72 -24.92 -13.61
C LYS A 410 20.86 -24.12 -12.98
N GLY A 411 21.40 -24.56 -11.84
CA GLY A 411 22.62 -24.01 -11.27
C GLY A 411 22.48 -22.63 -10.64
N TYR A 412 21.29 -22.30 -10.13
CA TYR A 412 21.03 -20.99 -9.52
C TYR A 412 21.37 -20.96 -8.02
N TRP A 413 21.75 -19.77 -7.57
CA TRP A 413 22.02 -19.43 -6.18
C TRP A 413 21.14 -18.26 -5.76
N ASP A 414 20.49 -18.37 -4.60
CA ASP A 414 19.86 -17.22 -3.95
C ASP A 414 20.95 -16.41 -3.26
N LEU A 415 21.19 -15.19 -3.75
CA LEU A 415 22.15 -14.25 -3.20
C LEU A 415 21.44 -13.29 -2.24
N GLU A 416 21.95 -13.26 -1.02
CA GLU A 416 21.48 -12.44 0.09
C GLU A 416 22.67 -11.70 0.69
N PHE A 417 22.41 -10.67 1.49
CA PHE A 417 23.47 -9.95 2.18
C PHE A 417 23.04 -9.48 3.57
N ARG A 418 24.02 -9.25 4.45
CA ARG A 418 23.85 -8.72 5.80
C ARG A 418 24.05 -7.21 5.79
N PRO A 419 22.99 -6.39 5.86
CA PRO A 419 23.12 -4.93 5.86
C PRO A 419 23.92 -4.40 7.06
N ALA A 420 23.99 -5.14 8.18
CA ALA A 420 24.81 -4.74 9.32
C ALA A 420 26.32 -4.67 8.98
N SER A 421 26.77 -5.56 8.09
CA SER A 421 28.14 -5.61 7.56
C SER A 421 28.37 -4.68 6.37
N TYR A 422 27.31 -4.00 5.89
CA TYR A 422 27.42 -3.08 4.76
C TYR A 422 28.11 -1.77 5.17
N ASP A 423 29.08 -1.36 4.37
CA ASP A 423 29.90 -0.18 4.58
C ASP A 423 30.33 0.45 3.24
N PHE A 424 31.21 1.45 3.30
CA PHE A 424 31.78 2.10 2.12
C PHE A 424 33.20 1.60 1.83
N THR A 425 33.48 0.32 2.10
CA THR A 425 34.79 -0.31 1.83
C THR A 425 34.78 -1.15 0.55
N ALA A 426 35.97 -1.64 0.16
CA ALA A 426 36.15 -2.51 -0.99
C ALA A 426 35.32 -3.81 -0.94
N HIS A 427 34.93 -4.28 0.26
CA HIS A 427 34.07 -5.46 0.41
C HIS A 427 32.65 -5.18 -0.08
N SER A 428 32.13 -3.99 0.20
CA SER A 428 30.82 -3.55 -0.28
C SER A 428 30.84 -3.18 -1.78
N ASP A 429 31.98 -2.74 -2.32
CA ASP A 429 32.16 -2.57 -3.77
C ASP A 429 32.08 -3.91 -4.53
N LEU A 430 32.58 -4.99 -3.93
CA LEU A 430 32.43 -6.33 -4.49
C LEU A 430 30.95 -6.74 -4.57
N LEU A 431 30.18 -6.50 -3.51
CA LEU A 431 28.73 -6.72 -3.52
C LEU A 431 28.06 -5.95 -4.65
N ARG A 432 28.38 -4.66 -4.82
CA ARG A 432 27.86 -3.83 -5.92
C ARG A 432 28.18 -4.41 -7.30
N SER A 433 29.39 -4.93 -7.49
CA SER A 433 29.82 -5.50 -8.78
C SER A 433 29.07 -6.78 -9.16
N VAL A 434 28.74 -7.62 -8.18
CA VAL A 434 28.02 -8.88 -8.38
C VAL A 434 26.49 -8.67 -8.40
N ALA A 435 26.00 -7.62 -7.74
CA ALA A 435 24.59 -7.27 -7.69
C ALA A 435 23.99 -6.86 -9.05
N GLY A 436 24.81 -6.34 -9.97
CA GLY A 436 24.41 -5.61 -11.19
C GLY A 436 23.05 -6.00 -11.81
N GLY A 437 22.00 -5.21 -11.51
CA GLY A 437 20.68 -5.25 -12.17
C GLY A 437 19.46 -5.69 -11.33
N TYR A 438 18.29 -5.15 -11.73
CA TYR A 438 16.87 -5.43 -11.41
C TYR A 438 16.34 -5.30 -9.95
N ARG A 439 17.17 -5.32 -8.90
CA ARG A 439 16.74 -4.96 -7.52
C ARG A 439 17.88 -4.27 -6.76
N ASP A 440 18.02 -2.97 -6.96
CA ASP A 440 19.12 -2.23 -6.34
C ASP A 440 18.68 -1.71 -4.95
N GLU A 441 18.74 -2.55 -3.93
CA GLU A 441 18.57 -2.09 -2.54
C GLU A 441 19.73 -1.18 -2.08
N LEU A 442 20.92 -1.38 -2.67
CA LEU A 442 22.17 -0.74 -2.26
C LEU A 442 22.12 0.80 -2.28
N PRO A 443 21.58 1.50 -3.31
CA PRO A 443 21.50 2.96 -3.27
C PRO A 443 20.59 3.53 -2.16
N TYR A 444 19.66 2.73 -1.60
CA TYR A 444 18.92 3.15 -0.41
C TYR A 444 19.78 3.04 0.84
N LEU A 445 20.61 1.98 0.95
CA LEU A 445 21.57 1.83 2.04
C LEU A 445 22.65 2.90 1.99
N ASP A 446 23.21 3.15 0.80
CA ASP A 446 24.19 4.20 0.55
C ASP A 446 23.65 5.52 1.11
N TRP A 447 22.46 5.94 0.68
CA TRP A 447 21.86 7.18 1.18
C TRP A 447 21.53 7.12 2.68
N LEU A 448 20.97 6.02 3.18
CA LEU A 448 20.61 5.91 4.60
C LEU A 448 21.83 6.07 5.51
N PHE A 449 23.02 5.68 5.06
CA PHE A 449 24.27 5.84 5.83
C PHE A 449 25.17 6.97 5.32
N ASP A 450 24.70 7.76 4.35
CA ASP A 450 25.40 8.93 3.82
C ASP A 450 25.17 10.18 4.72
N PRO A 451 26.17 11.08 4.86
CA PRO A 451 26.02 12.34 5.59
C PRO A 451 24.86 13.23 5.12
N ASP A 452 24.40 13.12 3.87
CA ASP A 452 23.23 13.84 3.35
C ASP A 452 21.94 13.46 4.11
N CYS A 453 21.79 12.20 4.52
CA CYS A 453 20.65 11.77 5.35
C CYS A 453 20.76 12.30 6.78
N ASP A 454 21.97 12.36 7.35
CA ASP A 454 22.19 12.97 8.67
C ASP A 454 21.85 14.47 8.67
N ARG A 455 22.15 15.19 7.58
CA ARG A 455 21.76 16.60 7.44
C ARG A 455 20.23 16.78 7.39
N ILE A 456 19.50 15.87 6.72
CA ILE A 456 18.03 15.89 6.73
C ILE A 456 17.49 15.64 8.15
N LEU A 457 18.05 14.64 8.86
CA LEU A 457 17.64 14.33 10.24
C LEU A 457 17.94 15.50 11.20
N ALA A 458 19.09 16.15 11.06
CA ALA A 458 19.44 17.32 11.85
C ALA A 458 18.46 18.48 11.62
N ARG A 459 18.04 18.71 10.37
CA ARG A 459 17.03 19.73 10.04
C ARG A 459 15.67 19.42 10.66
N LEU A 460 15.21 18.17 10.55
CA LEU A 460 13.97 17.72 11.17
C LEU A 460 14.01 17.88 12.69
N ALA A 461 15.16 17.62 13.32
CA ALA A 461 15.34 17.77 14.76
C ALA A 461 15.41 19.24 15.23
N ALA A 462 15.95 20.14 14.40
CA ALA A 462 16.03 21.56 14.72
C ALA A 462 14.64 22.23 14.76
N ALA A 463 13.69 21.74 13.95
CA ALA A 463 12.32 22.24 13.88
C ALA A 463 12.23 23.77 13.64
N ASP A 464 13.13 24.31 12.81
CA ASP A 464 13.26 25.74 12.53
C ASP A 464 12.11 26.33 11.69
N LEU A 465 11.26 25.48 11.10
CA LEU A 465 10.14 25.91 10.28
C LEU A 465 8.96 26.38 11.17
N PRO A 466 8.24 27.45 10.80
CA PRO A 466 6.98 27.76 11.45
C PRO A 466 5.92 26.70 11.10
N PRO A 467 4.92 26.45 11.97
CA PRO A 467 3.80 25.56 11.65
C PRO A 467 3.15 25.90 10.30
N GLY A 468 2.92 24.91 9.45
CA GLY A 468 2.43 25.10 8.09
C GLY A 468 3.51 25.46 7.06
N GLY A 469 4.75 25.76 7.49
CA GLY A 469 5.88 26.06 6.63
C GLY A 469 6.45 24.83 5.92
N PHE A 470 7.02 25.01 4.73
CA PHE A 470 7.56 23.92 3.91
C PHE A 470 9.07 24.03 3.76
N GLU A 471 9.76 22.88 3.74
CA GLU A 471 11.19 22.81 3.42
C GLU A 471 11.54 23.41 2.05
N THR A 472 10.59 23.30 1.12
CA THR A 472 10.67 23.76 -0.26
C THR A 472 10.40 25.25 -0.45
N ASP A 473 10.10 26.00 0.61
CA ASP A 473 10.07 27.47 0.57
C ASP A 473 11.45 28.04 0.91
N PRO A 474 12.26 28.50 -0.07
CA PRO A 474 13.59 29.02 0.19
C PRO A 474 13.57 30.31 1.01
N THR A 475 12.44 31.02 1.10
CA THR A 475 12.33 32.21 1.97
C THR A 475 12.30 31.85 3.45
N LEU A 476 11.96 30.60 3.79
CA LEU A 476 12.02 30.06 5.15
C LEU A 476 13.32 29.30 5.41
N THR A 477 13.84 28.59 4.40
CA THR A 477 14.95 27.64 4.60
C THR A 477 16.32 28.11 4.11
N ALA A 478 16.38 29.16 3.29
CA ALA A 478 17.59 29.72 2.71
C ALA A 478 17.44 31.23 2.41
N ALA A 479 16.91 32.00 3.36
CA ALA A 479 16.59 33.42 3.16
C ALA A 479 17.81 34.27 2.77
N ASP A 480 18.98 33.94 3.31
CA ASP A 480 20.29 34.50 2.95
C ASP A 480 20.58 34.32 1.46
N LEU A 481 20.38 33.09 0.95
CA LEU A 481 20.59 32.77 -0.46
C LEU A 481 19.56 33.46 -1.37
N VAL A 482 18.30 33.56 -0.94
CA VAL A 482 17.28 34.31 -1.69
C VAL A 482 17.69 35.77 -1.85
N ALA A 483 18.22 36.40 -0.80
CA ALA A 483 18.72 37.77 -0.86
C ALA A 483 19.91 37.90 -1.82
N GLU A 484 20.87 36.97 -1.78
CA GLU A 484 22.02 36.95 -2.68
C GLU A 484 21.59 36.81 -4.15
N VAL A 485 20.69 35.88 -4.46
CA VAL A 485 20.16 35.65 -5.81
C VAL A 485 19.39 36.88 -6.30
N ALA A 486 18.59 37.49 -5.42
CA ALA A 486 17.84 38.70 -5.73
C ALA A 486 18.78 39.85 -6.13
N ASP A 487 19.86 40.07 -5.36
CA ASP A 487 20.84 41.11 -5.65
C ASP A 487 21.60 40.84 -6.96
N LYS A 488 22.22 39.65 -7.09
CA LYS A 488 23.05 39.30 -8.26
C LYS A 488 22.28 39.28 -9.58
N LEU A 489 21.01 38.88 -9.56
CA LEU A 489 20.18 38.82 -10.77
C LEU A 489 19.28 40.04 -10.94
N GLY A 490 19.27 40.97 -9.97
CA GLY A 490 18.39 42.14 -9.92
C GLY A 490 16.90 41.75 -9.95
N LEU A 491 16.54 40.76 -9.13
CA LEU A 491 15.17 40.26 -8.95
C LEU A 491 14.58 40.80 -7.64
N ASN A 492 13.26 40.68 -7.50
CA ASN A 492 12.64 40.79 -6.17
C ASN A 492 12.70 39.44 -5.45
N THR A 493 12.41 39.44 -4.14
CA THR A 493 12.45 38.24 -3.28
C THR A 493 11.61 37.08 -3.84
N ASP A 494 10.41 37.36 -4.34
CA ASP A 494 9.52 36.33 -4.89
C ASP A 494 10.11 35.67 -6.14
N ALA A 495 10.62 36.46 -7.09
CA ALA A 495 11.22 35.92 -8.30
C ALA A 495 12.52 35.17 -8.00
N ALA A 496 13.34 35.63 -7.04
CA ALA A 496 14.53 34.91 -6.59
C ALA A 496 14.17 33.56 -5.95
N ALA A 497 13.16 33.53 -5.07
CA ALA A 497 12.65 32.29 -4.48
C ALA A 497 12.12 31.32 -5.54
N LEU A 498 11.30 31.82 -6.48
CA LEU A 498 10.78 31.01 -7.58
C LEU A 498 11.91 30.48 -8.48
N TYR A 499 12.92 31.30 -8.76
CA TYR A 499 14.07 30.89 -9.56
C TYR A 499 14.81 29.71 -8.92
N LEU A 500 15.13 29.80 -7.62
CA LEU A 500 15.75 28.70 -6.87
C LEU A 500 14.90 27.43 -6.91
N GLN A 501 13.58 27.55 -6.72
CA GLN A 501 12.68 26.39 -6.79
C GLN A 501 12.65 25.75 -8.19
N LEU A 502 12.57 26.56 -9.25
CA LEU A 502 12.59 26.06 -10.63
C LEU A 502 13.95 25.46 -11.02
N LEU A 503 15.05 26.01 -10.48
CA LEU A 503 16.41 25.56 -10.74
C LEU A 503 16.70 24.19 -10.14
N THR A 504 16.07 23.86 -9.01
CA THR A 504 16.48 22.72 -8.17
C THR A 504 15.44 21.61 -8.06
N LEU A 505 14.18 21.97 -7.80
CA LEU A 505 13.14 21.00 -7.50
C LEU A 505 12.76 20.24 -8.77
N LYS A 506 12.55 18.93 -8.65
CA LYS A 506 12.13 18.09 -9.77
C LYS A 506 10.73 18.45 -10.27
N ASP A 507 9.76 18.50 -9.36
CA ASP A 507 8.33 18.71 -9.65
C ASP A 507 7.72 19.99 -9.05
N PRO A 508 8.30 21.19 -9.30
CA PRO A 508 7.70 22.48 -8.93
C PRO A 508 6.50 22.80 -9.85
N THR A 509 5.41 22.04 -9.70
CA THR A 509 4.15 22.37 -10.38
C THR A 509 3.67 23.75 -9.90
N ASP A 510 2.92 24.48 -10.73
CA ASP A 510 2.40 25.80 -10.34
C ASP A 510 1.52 25.69 -9.07
N ARG A 511 0.86 24.54 -8.89
CA ARG A 511 0.08 24.21 -7.68
C ARG A 511 0.99 24.07 -6.45
N ASN A 512 2.06 23.31 -6.57
CA ASN A 512 3.01 23.07 -5.48
C ASN A 512 3.72 24.37 -5.07
N ILE A 513 4.20 25.14 -6.03
CA ILE A 513 4.85 26.44 -5.78
C ILE A 513 3.93 27.38 -5.00
N ARG A 514 2.66 27.48 -5.41
CA ARG A 514 1.68 28.28 -4.67
C ARG A 514 1.41 27.74 -3.27
N ARG A 515 1.31 26.41 -3.12
CA ARG A 515 1.10 25.77 -1.82
C ARG A 515 2.27 26.03 -0.87
N TRP A 516 3.49 25.75 -1.31
CA TRP A 516 4.70 25.82 -0.49
C TRP A 516 5.00 27.25 -0.03
N ASN A 517 4.86 28.22 -0.93
CA ASN A 517 5.16 29.63 -0.63
C ASN A 517 3.96 30.39 -0.04
N GLY A 518 2.79 29.75 0.12
CA GLY A 518 1.55 30.42 0.53
C GLY A 518 1.07 31.50 -0.46
N TRP A 519 1.38 31.35 -1.75
CA TRP A 519 1.08 32.36 -2.77
C TRP A 519 -0.30 32.18 -3.41
N LYS A 520 -0.97 33.32 -3.63
CA LYS A 520 -2.10 33.40 -4.56
C LYS A 520 -1.60 33.48 -6.01
N THR A 521 -2.47 33.15 -6.97
CA THR A 521 -2.15 33.12 -8.40
C THR A 521 -1.49 34.39 -8.91
N LEU A 522 -2.00 35.57 -8.56
CA LEU A 522 -1.47 36.86 -9.02
C LEU A 522 0.00 37.08 -8.62
N ARG A 523 0.37 36.74 -7.38
CA ARG A 523 1.74 36.87 -6.87
C ARG A 523 2.69 35.92 -7.62
N HIS A 524 2.26 34.67 -7.82
CA HIS A 524 3.01 33.69 -8.59
C HIS A 524 3.26 34.14 -10.04
N THR A 525 2.21 34.61 -10.73
CA THR A 525 2.33 35.09 -12.11
C THR A 525 3.25 36.32 -12.22
N ALA A 526 3.23 37.23 -11.25
CA ALA A 526 4.14 38.36 -11.22
C ALA A 526 5.61 37.93 -11.11
N ALA A 527 5.92 36.96 -10.23
CA ALA A 527 7.26 36.39 -10.11
C ALA A 527 7.70 35.68 -11.41
N GLN A 528 6.81 34.88 -12.01
CA GLN A 528 7.07 34.23 -13.30
C GLN A 528 7.39 35.24 -14.41
N ASN A 529 6.58 36.28 -14.55
CA ASN A 529 6.76 37.30 -15.59
C ASN A 529 8.12 38.00 -15.46
N LEU A 530 8.57 38.28 -14.23
CA LEU A 530 9.89 38.87 -14.02
C LEU A 530 11.01 37.93 -14.48
N LEU A 531 10.92 36.63 -14.18
CA LEU A 531 11.91 35.63 -14.66
C LEU A 531 11.92 35.52 -16.18
N LEU A 532 10.76 35.57 -16.83
CA LEU A 532 10.63 35.57 -18.28
C LEU A 532 11.24 36.84 -18.91
N THR A 533 10.95 38.02 -18.36
CA THR A 533 11.55 39.29 -18.82
C THR A 533 13.07 39.28 -18.68
N ARG A 534 13.59 38.69 -17.59
CA ARG A 534 15.02 38.51 -17.37
C ARG A 534 15.64 37.35 -18.16
N LYS A 535 14.85 36.59 -18.92
CA LYS A 535 15.26 35.39 -19.68
C LYS A 535 15.92 34.31 -18.81
N LEU A 536 15.58 34.29 -17.52
CA LEU A 536 16.01 33.25 -16.57
C LEU A 536 15.08 32.04 -16.60
N ALA A 537 13.89 32.21 -17.19
CA ALA A 537 12.94 31.16 -17.47
C ALA A 537 12.39 31.33 -18.90
N ILE A 538 11.80 30.25 -19.42
CA ILE A 538 11.09 30.20 -20.69
C ILE A 538 9.65 29.73 -20.47
N GLN A 539 8.74 30.16 -21.36
CA GLN A 539 7.43 29.55 -21.51
C GLN A 539 7.52 28.45 -22.57
N ASP A 540 7.49 27.21 -22.12
CA ASP A 540 7.57 26.01 -22.95
C ASP A 540 6.57 25.00 -22.41
N PRO A 541 5.31 24.99 -22.87
CA PRO A 541 4.27 24.13 -22.29
C PRO A 541 4.63 22.64 -22.46
N ARG A 542 5.11 22.01 -21.39
CA ARG A 542 5.44 20.58 -21.39
C ARG A 542 4.26 19.78 -20.88
N LYS A 543 3.78 18.85 -21.71
CA LYS A 543 2.67 17.96 -21.35
C LYS A 543 3.00 17.24 -20.02
N SER A 544 2.05 17.27 -19.09
CA SER A 544 2.15 16.65 -17.76
C SER A 544 3.14 17.27 -16.77
N ALA A 545 3.81 18.40 -17.08
CA ALA A 545 4.71 19.05 -16.13
C ALA A 545 3.97 19.87 -15.04
N GLY A 546 2.69 20.19 -15.25
CA GLY A 546 1.87 20.92 -14.27
C GLY A 546 2.34 22.36 -13.98
N ARG A 547 3.22 22.92 -14.81
CA ARG A 547 3.76 24.28 -14.67
C ARG A 547 3.89 25.01 -16.00
N THR A 548 4.00 26.34 -15.91
CA THR A 548 4.01 27.25 -17.07
C THR A 548 5.37 27.90 -17.34
N ALA A 549 6.28 27.93 -16.37
CA ALA A 549 7.64 28.45 -16.50
C ALA A 549 8.68 27.35 -16.27
N PHE A 550 9.75 27.36 -17.07
CA PHE A 550 10.82 26.36 -17.05
C PHE A 550 12.18 27.04 -17.10
N ILE A 551 13.20 26.43 -16.51
CA ILE A 551 14.58 26.86 -16.78
C ILE A 551 14.96 26.52 -18.23
N PRO A 552 15.80 27.33 -18.92
CA PRO A 552 16.30 27.01 -20.25
C PRO A 552 17.15 25.74 -20.19
N SER A 553 16.55 24.60 -20.52
CA SER A 553 17.24 23.30 -20.59
C SER A 553 16.39 22.27 -21.33
N ARG A 554 17.07 21.33 -21.99
CA ARG A 554 16.47 20.17 -22.67
C ARG A 554 15.61 19.37 -21.68
N TRP A 555 14.43 18.94 -22.13
CA TRP A 555 13.57 18.02 -21.39
C TRP A 555 13.94 16.56 -21.66
N VAL A 556 14.12 15.76 -20.61
CA VAL A 556 14.55 14.34 -20.69
C VAL A 556 13.75 13.48 -19.72
N GLY A 557 13.69 12.16 -19.94
CA GLY A 557 13.06 11.22 -19.02
C GLY A 557 11.54 11.05 -19.15
N LYS A 558 11.02 10.06 -18.42
CA LYS A 558 9.60 9.81 -18.18
C LYS A 558 9.44 9.18 -16.79
N PRO A 559 8.95 9.91 -15.76
CA PRO A 559 8.50 11.30 -15.79
C PRO A 559 9.62 12.27 -16.20
N GLY A 560 9.25 13.37 -16.87
CA GLY A 560 10.20 14.27 -17.50
C GLY A 560 10.78 15.31 -16.54
N VAL A 561 12.03 15.70 -16.75
CA VAL A 561 12.76 16.73 -15.99
C VAL A 561 13.70 17.51 -16.90
N GLU A 562 14.12 18.72 -16.49
CA GLU A 562 15.21 19.44 -17.16
C GLU A 562 16.54 18.71 -17.00
N LEU A 563 17.26 18.50 -18.11
CA LEU A 563 18.58 17.85 -18.17
C LEU A 563 19.56 18.46 -17.16
N TRP A 564 19.50 19.79 -17.00
CA TRP A 564 20.26 20.57 -16.02
C TRP A 564 20.23 20.00 -14.60
N LYS A 565 19.10 19.42 -14.19
CA LYS A 565 18.85 18.97 -12.81
C LYS A 565 19.43 17.59 -12.52
N LEU A 566 19.76 16.79 -13.54
CA LEU A 566 20.20 15.40 -13.34
C LEU A 566 21.41 15.31 -12.39
N PRO A 567 22.48 16.11 -12.57
CA PRO A 567 23.62 16.09 -11.65
C PRO A 567 23.28 16.51 -10.21
N LEU A 568 22.27 17.37 -10.01
CA LEU A 568 21.85 17.79 -8.66
C LEU A 568 21.24 16.63 -7.85
N HIS A 569 20.66 15.66 -8.56
CA HIS A 569 19.92 14.54 -7.98
C HIS A 569 20.65 13.20 -8.15
N ASN A 570 21.91 13.23 -8.62
CA ASN A 570 22.70 12.04 -8.95
C ASN A 570 21.97 11.08 -9.92
N LEU A 571 21.31 11.65 -10.93
CA LEU A 571 20.55 10.91 -11.94
C LEU A 571 21.34 10.77 -13.23
N THR A 572 21.22 9.62 -13.88
CA THR A 572 21.80 9.35 -15.20
C THR A 572 20.72 9.02 -16.23
N LEU A 573 21.01 9.35 -17.49
CA LEU A 573 20.21 8.88 -18.62
C LEU A 573 20.78 7.56 -19.10
N GLY A 574 19.92 6.58 -19.31
CA GLY A 574 20.26 5.41 -20.10
C GLY A 574 19.50 5.36 -21.39
N TRP A 575 19.12 4.15 -21.76
CA TRP A 575 18.68 3.87 -23.11
C TRP A 575 17.36 4.60 -23.45
N ARG A 576 17.35 5.29 -24.62
CA ARG A 576 16.27 6.17 -25.10
C ARG A 576 15.93 7.35 -24.16
N ASP A 577 16.95 7.98 -23.57
CA ASP A 577 16.79 9.13 -22.67
C ASP A 577 15.84 8.84 -21.49
N ARG A 578 15.72 7.57 -21.09
CA ARG A 578 15.05 7.22 -19.84
C ARG A 578 16.00 7.52 -18.70
N ILE A 579 15.45 8.00 -17.60
CA ILE A 579 16.22 8.13 -16.37
C ILE A 579 16.36 6.71 -15.83
N ASP A 580 17.60 6.25 -15.67
CA ASP A 580 17.92 4.85 -15.35
C ASP A 580 17.55 4.46 -13.91
N ASP A 581 17.21 5.43 -13.09
CA ASP A 581 16.78 5.22 -11.73
C ASP A 581 15.29 5.53 -11.61
N LEU A 582 14.46 4.60 -11.14
CA LEU A 582 13.04 4.88 -10.84
C LEU A 582 12.90 5.75 -9.57
N ARG A 583 13.98 5.91 -8.78
CA ARG A 583 14.05 6.75 -7.56
C ARG A 583 14.12 8.25 -7.84
N VAL A 584 13.72 8.68 -9.03
CA VAL A 584 13.76 10.09 -9.46
C VAL A 584 12.90 10.98 -8.55
N ALA A 585 11.90 10.44 -7.85
CA ALA A 585 10.81 11.22 -7.30
C ALA A 585 11.12 12.04 -6.03
N VAL A 586 12.23 11.79 -5.33
CA VAL A 586 12.43 12.31 -3.96
C VAL A 586 13.86 12.83 -3.72
N PRO A 587 14.04 13.90 -2.91
CA PRO A 587 15.35 14.52 -2.71
C PRO A 587 16.29 13.59 -1.94
N ARG A 588 17.53 13.49 -2.42
CA ARG A 588 18.63 12.79 -1.73
C ARG A 588 19.39 13.67 -0.73
N ARG A 589 19.19 14.99 -0.81
CA ARG A 589 19.88 15.99 -0.01
C ARG A 589 18.88 16.87 0.71
N ALA A 590 19.33 17.51 1.79
CA ALA A 590 18.58 18.59 2.41
C ALA A 590 18.24 19.66 1.35
N ILE A 591 16.99 20.11 1.32
CA ILE A 591 16.50 21.04 0.29
C ILE A 591 17.33 22.35 0.25
N PRO A 592 17.74 22.95 1.38
CA PRO A 592 18.62 24.13 1.36
C PRO A 592 19.99 23.88 0.75
N ASP A 593 20.57 22.70 0.96
CA ASP A 593 21.85 22.32 0.37
C ASP A 593 21.70 22.16 -1.15
N LEU A 594 20.55 21.68 -1.63
CA LEU A 594 20.24 21.65 -3.06
C LEU A 594 20.17 23.06 -3.66
N TYR A 595 19.53 24.01 -2.97
CA TYR A 595 19.49 25.41 -3.42
C TYR A 595 20.88 26.00 -3.54
N ARG A 596 21.72 25.84 -2.51
CA ARG A 596 23.11 26.32 -2.51
C ARG A 596 23.94 25.67 -3.60
N THR A 597 23.89 24.34 -3.71
CA THR A 597 24.63 23.58 -4.75
C THR A 597 24.24 24.05 -6.16
N ALA A 598 22.95 24.28 -6.40
CA ALA A 598 22.51 24.73 -7.71
C ALA A 598 22.92 26.16 -8.02
N TRP A 599 22.89 27.04 -7.02
CA TRP A 599 23.37 28.41 -7.18
C TRP A 599 24.88 28.46 -7.41
N ASP A 600 25.66 27.67 -6.67
CA ASP A 600 27.10 27.54 -6.83
C ASP A 600 27.48 27.14 -8.27
N ARG A 601 26.73 26.19 -8.87
CA ARG A 601 26.89 25.84 -10.29
C ARG A 601 26.68 27.04 -11.21
N VAL A 602 25.58 27.78 -11.02
CA VAL A 602 25.26 28.96 -11.82
C VAL A 602 26.37 30.02 -11.74
N VAL A 603 26.85 30.33 -10.53
CA VAL A 603 27.89 31.36 -10.35
C VAL A 603 29.29 30.91 -10.81
N THR A 604 29.54 29.60 -10.88
CA THR A 604 30.79 29.02 -11.43
C THR A 604 30.77 28.83 -12.95
N GLY A 605 29.72 29.32 -13.62
CA GLY A 605 29.64 29.34 -15.09
C GLY A 605 28.94 28.12 -15.69
N ASP A 606 28.46 27.19 -14.86
CA ASP A 606 27.56 26.11 -15.26
C ASP A 606 26.13 26.66 -15.06
N ALA A 607 25.61 27.42 -16.02
CA ALA A 607 24.23 27.92 -15.99
C ALA A 607 23.34 27.06 -16.91
N PRO A 608 22.02 26.95 -16.63
CA PRO A 608 21.09 26.28 -17.52
C PRO A 608 21.16 26.86 -18.95
N SER A 609 21.34 25.98 -19.94
CA SER A 609 21.38 26.31 -21.38
C SER A 609 20.50 25.40 -22.23
#